data_AF-A0A396HWS5-F1
#
_entry.id   AF-A0A396HWS5-F1
#
_cell.length_a   1.000
_cell.length_b   1.000
_cell.length_c   1.000
_cell.angle_alpha   90.00
_cell.angle_beta   90.00
_cell.angle_gamma   90.00
#
_symmetry.space_group_name_H-M   'P 1'
#
loop_
_entity.id
_entity.type
_entity.pdbx_description
1 polymer ?
#
loop_
_entity_poly.entity_id
_entity_poly.type
_entity_poly.pdbx_seq_one_letter_code
_entity_poly.pdbx_strand_id
1 'polypeptide(L)'
;MERAITRDLFSHVSLFSTHLTKVATFAAELDCFLSMALVARQNNYVRPVLTEENLLDIKNGRHVLQEMTVDTFIPNDTKIFHDGRVNIITGPNFSGKSIYIKQVFSYYSLYS
;
A
#
# COMPACT_ATOMS: atom_id res chain seq x y z
N MET A 1 -33.03 -30.75 24.03
CA MET A 1 -31.72 -31.10 24.60
C MET A 1 -30.59 -30.35 23.89
N GLU A 2 -30.45 -30.52 22.58
CA GLU A 2 -29.41 -29.84 21.76
C GLU A 2 -29.38 -28.31 21.90
N ARG A 3 -30.53 -27.64 21.78
CA ARG A 3 -30.62 -26.16 21.93
C ARG A 3 -30.14 -25.64 23.29
N ALA A 4 -30.30 -26.42 24.35
CA ALA A 4 -29.84 -26.03 25.68
C ALA A 4 -28.30 -26.11 25.75
N ILE A 5 -27.73 -27.19 25.21
CA ILE A 5 -26.27 -27.38 25.12
C ILE A 5 -25.63 -26.26 24.29
N THR A 6 -26.20 -25.89 23.14
CA THR A 6 -25.67 -24.80 22.31
C THR A 6 -25.71 -23.45 23.03
N ARG A 7 -26.79 -23.18 23.77
CA ARG A 7 -26.94 -21.94 24.55
C ARG A 7 -25.94 -21.86 25.70
N ASP A 8 -25.71 -22.96 26.40
CA ASP A 8 -24.72 -23.02 27.48
C ASP A 8 -23.31 -22.83 26.92
N LEU A 9 -22.98 -23.49 25.81
CA LEU A 9 -21.70 -23.29 25.12
C LEU A 9 -21.51 -21.83 24.70
N PHE A 10 -22.51 -21.20 24.08
CA PHE A 10 -22.45 -19.78 23.72
C PHE A 10 -22.19 -18.90 24.94
N SER A 11 -22.93 -19.13 26.03
CA SER A 11 -22.78 -18.37 27.28
C SER A 11 -21.37 -18.48 27.84
N HIS A 12 -20.79 -19.70 27.83
CA HIS A 12 -19.42 -19.93 28.27
C HIS A 12 -18.37 -19.27 27.35
N VAL A 13 -18.52 -19.40 26.03
CA VAL A 13 -17.59 -18.78 25.06
C VAL A 13 -17.67 -17.24 25.10
N SER A 14 -18.86 -16.68 25.31
CA SER A 14 -19.07 -15.23 25.43
C SER A 14 -18.26 -14.61 26.57
N LEU A 15 -17.96 -15.35 27.65
CA LEU A 15 -17.08 -14.88 28.74
C LEU A 15 -15.66 -14.55 28.24
N PHE A 16 -15.23 -15.17 27.14
CA PHE A 16 -13.91 -14.98 26.55
C PHE A 16 -13.92 -14.06 25.31
N SER A 17 -15.07 -13.48 24.96
CA SER A 17 -15.26 -12.67 23.75
C SER A 17 -14.17 -11.60 23.58
N THR A 18 -13.83 -10.86 24.64
CA THR A 18 -12.77 -9.85 24.60
C THR A 18 -11.40 -10.42 24.23
N HIS A 19 -11.05 -11.60 24.73
CA HIS A 19 -9.77 -12.24 24.42
C HIS A 19 -9.74 -12.76 22.99
N LEU A 20 -10.84 -13.38 22.55
CA LEU A 20 -10.99 -13.87 21.16
C LEU A 20 -10.89 -12.72 20.16
N THR A 21 -11.56 -11.60 20.42
CA THR A 21 -11.46 -10.41 19.56
C THR A 21 -10.05 -9.86 19.52
N LYS A 22 -9.35 -9.77 20.66
CA LYS A 22 -7.95 -9.32 20.69
C LYS A 22 -7.03 -10.21 19.84
N VAL A 23 -7.18 -11.53 19.96
CA VAL A 23 -6.40 -12.49 19.16
C VAL A 23 -6.75 -12.36 17.67
N ALA A 24 -8.03 -12.20 17.33
CA ALA A 24 -8.47 -12.01 15.95
C ALA A 24 -7.91 -10.71 15.34
N THR A 25 -7.95 -9.60 16.08
CA THR A 25 -7.36 -8.33 15.65
C THR A 25 -5.86 -8.45 15.46
N PHE A 26 -5.15 -9.06 16.41
CA PHE A 26 -3.71 -9.28 16.29
C PHE A 26 -3.35 -10.15 15.08
N ALA A 27 -4.10 -11.23 14.85
CA ALA A 27 -3.90 -12.08 13.68
C ALA A 27 -4.14 -11.33 12.37
N ALA A 28 -5.16 -10.47 12.32
CA ALA A 28 -5.47 -9.65 11.15
C ALA A 28 -4.37 -8.60 10.87
N GLU A 29 -3.83 -7.95 11.90
CA GLU A 29 -2.69 -7.03 11.76
C GLU A 29 -1.45 -7.75 11.24
N LEU A 30 -1.15 -8.93 11.80
CA LEU A 30 -0.04 -9.76 11.37
C LEU A 30 -0.18 -10.18 9.91
N ASP A 31 -1.37 -10.62 9.49
CA ASP A 31 -1.66 -11.00 8.11
C ASP A 31 -1.46 -9.82 7.13
N CYS A 32 -1.88 -8.62 7.53
CA CYS A 32 -1.65 -7.40 6.77
C CYS A 32 -0.15 -7.12 6.58
N PHE A 33 0.64 -7.18 7.65
CA PHE A 33 2.10 -6.96 7.57
C PHE A 33 2.80 -8.01 6.72
N LEU A 34 2.44 -9.29 6.87
CA LEU A 34 3.00 -10.38 6.07
C LEU A 34 2.64 -10.24 4.59
N SER A 35 1.40 -9.86 4.29
CA SER A 35 0.94 -9.61 2.92
C SER A 35 1.71 -8.45 2.28
N MET A 36 1.90 -7.34 2.99
CA MET A 36 2.71 -6.22 2.51
C MET A 36 4.18 -6.63 2.27
N ALA A 37 4.78 -7.37 3.20
CA ALA A 37 6.15 -7.85 3.08
C ALA A 37 6.33 -8.82 1.89
N LEU A 38 5.36 -9.70 1.68
CA LEU A 38 5.35 -10.64 0.56
C LEU A 38 5.29 -9.90 -0.78
N VAL A 39 4.35 -8.96 -0.93
CA VAL A 39 4.19 -8.14 -2.15
C VAL A 39 5.43 -7.30 -2.39
N ALA A 40 6.00 -6.68 -1.35
CA ALA A 40 7.22 -5.89 -1.47
C ALA A 40 8.40 -6.73 -1.96
N ARG A 41 8.56 -7.95 -1.44
CA ARG A 41 9.61 -8.87 -1.88
C ARG A 41 9.39 -9.34 -3.31
N GLN A 42 8.17 -9.78 -3.65
CA GLN A 42 7.86 -10.30 -4.99
C GLN A 42 8.05 -9.25 -6.08
N ASN A 43 7.74 -8.00 -5.79
CA ASN A 43 7.79 -6.91 -6.77
C ASN A 43 9.05 -6.03 -6.65
N ASN A 44 10.01 -6.41 -5.79
CA ASN A 44 11.22 -5.63 -5.51
C ASN A 44 10.92 -4.18 -5.09
N TYR A 45 9.95 -3.98 -4.20
CA TYR A 45 9.68 -2.68 -3.59
C TYR A 45 10.66 -2.41 -2.45
N VAL A 46 10.96 -1.12 -2.28
CA VAL A 46 11.86 -0.63 -1.24
C VAL A 46 11.06 0.18 -0.23
N ARG A 47 11.47 0.11 1.04
CA ARG A 47 10.94 0.98 2.07
C ARG A 47 11.43 2.42 1.79
N PRO A 48 10.54 3.42 1.69
CA PRO A 48 10.96 4.79 1.49
C PRO A 48 11.54 5.40 2.78
N VAL A 49 12.32 6.44 2.57
CA VAL A 49 12.87 7.28 3.65
C VAL A 49 11.94 8.47 3.84
N LEU A 50 11.44 8.64 5.05
CA LEU A 50 10.59 9.79 5.41
C LEU A 50 11.47 10.95 5.86
N THR A 51 11.13 12.15 5.44
CA THR A 51 11.81 13.40 5.80
C THR A 51 10.77 14.48 6.08
N GLU A 52 11.11 15.45 6.92
CA GLU A 52 10.29 16.65 7.18
C GLU A 52 10.46 17.72 6.09
N GLU A 53 11.46 17.54 5.21
CA GLU A 53 11.69 18.43 4.08
C GLU A 53 10.58 18.25 3.02
N ASN A 54 10.19 19.34 2.36
CA ASN A 54 9.28 19.30 1.21
C ASN A 54 10.03 18.76 -0.03
N LEU A 55 10.29 17.46 -0.02
CA LEU A 55 11.09 16.73 -1.00
C LEU A 55 10.36 15.45 -1.44
N LEU A 56 10.31 15.23 -2.74
CA LEU A 56 9.97 13.92 -3.31
C LEU A 56 11.06 13.51 -4.29
N ASP A 57 11.89 12.53 -3.91
CA ASP A 57 12.89 11.91 -4.78
C ASP A 57 12.54 10.42 -4.97
N ILE A 58 12.06 10.09 -6.16
CA ILE A 58 11.71 8.73 -6.57
C ILE A 58 12.74 8.28 -7.60
N LYS A 59 13.38 7.15 -7.33
CA LYS A 59 14.34 6.50 -8.22
C LYS A 59 13.75 5.25 -8.84
N ASN A 60 13.82 5.15 -10.16
CA ASN A 60 13.24 4.05 -10.93
C ASN A 60 11.79 3.75 -10.50
N GLY A 61 10.97 4.80 -10.33
CA GLY A 61 9.60 4.67 -9.88
C GLY A 61 8.74 3.93 -10.88
N ARG A 62 7.80 3.11 -10.38
CA ARG A 62 6.93 2.25 -11.19
C ARG A 62 5.48 2.46 -10.79
N HIS A 63 4.57 2.49 -11.76
CA HIS A 63 3.15 2.54 -11.47
C HIS A 63 2.64 1.14 -11.15
N VAL A 64 2.42 0.85 -9.86
CA VAL A 64 2.07 -0.48 -9.32
C VAL A 64 1.06 -1.23 -10.18
N LEU A 65 -0.12 -0.65 -10.46
CA LEU A 65 -1.15 -1.34 -11.23
C LEU A 65 -0.86 -1.42 -12.73
N GLN A 66 -0.11 -0.48 -13.29
CA GLN A 66 0.10 -0.43 -14.74
C GLN A 66 1.20 -1.42 -15.13
N GLU A 67 2.23 -1.58 -14.31
CA GLU A 67 3.29 -2.56 -14.50
C GLU A 67 2.73 -3.99 -14.63
N MET A 68 1.64 -4.32 -13.95
CA MET A 68 0.98 -5.63 -14.04
C MET A 68 0.22 -5.87 -15.36
N THR A 69 0.05 -4.84 -16.19
CA THR A 69 -0.77 -4.90 -17.42
C THR A 69 0.05 -4.93 -18.70
N VAL A 70 1.38 -4.85 -18.58
CA VAL A 70 2.31 -4.76 -19.72
C VAL A 70 3.45 -5.75 -19.53
N ASP A 71 3.99 -6.29 -20.62
CA ASP A 71 5.14 -7.20 -20.56
C ASP A 71 6.42 -6.50 -20.10
N THR A 72 6.52 -5.19 -20.37
CA THR A 72 7.67 -4.38 -19.98
C THR A 72 7.21 -2.98 -19.60
N PHE A 73 7.52 -2.59 -18.36
CA PHE A 73 7.28 -1.24 -17.86
C PHE A 73 8.60 -0.47 -17.79
N ILE A 74 8.62 0.76 -18.32
CA ILE A 74 9.79 1.62 -18.24
C ILE A 74 9.68 2.49 -16.98
N PRO A 75 10.54 2.29 -15.95
CA PRO A 75 10.50 3.07 -14.73
C PRO A 75 10.93 4.52 -14.98
N ASN A 76 10.44 5.44 -14.15
CA ASN A 76 10.73 6.87 -14.26
C ASN A 76 11.23 7.43 -12.93
N ASP A 77 12.27 8.25 -12.99
CA ASP A 77 12.71 9.08 -11.88
C ASP A 77 11.75 10.28 -11.70
N THR A 78 11.58 10.72 -10.45
CA THR A 78 10.84 11.94 -10.12
C THR A 78 11.60 12.72 -9.08
N LYS A 79 11.79 14.02 -9.32
CA LYS A 79 12.37 14.93 -8.33
C LYS A 79 11.49 16.16 -8.20
N ILE A 80 10.98 16.41 -7.00
CA ILE A 80 10.22 17.60 -6.66
C ILE A 80 10.86 18.21 -5.43
N PHE A 81 11.33 19.45 -5.57
CA PHE A 81 11.96 20.24 -4.51
C PHE A 81 11.12 21.49 -4.21
N HIS A 82 11.42 22.15 -3.09
CA HIS A 82 10.71 23.32 -2.58
C HIS A 82 10.47 24.45 -3.61
N ASP A 83 11.41 24.64 -4.55
CA ASP A 83 11.35 25.70 -5.57
C ASP A 83 10.56 25.32 -6.84
N GLY A 84 10.17 24.05 -6.96
CA GLY A 84 9.55 23.46 -8.15
C GLY A 84 8.12 22.97 -7.91
N ARG A 85 7.23 23.83 -7.40
CA ARG A 85 5.82 23.47 -7.08
C ARG A 85 5.00 23.05 -8.30
N VAL A 86 5.44 23.39 -9.51
CA VAL A 86 4.74 23.07 -10.77
C VAL A 86 5.73 22.43 -11.73
N ASN A 87 5.44 21.18 -12.12
CA ASN A 87 6.17 20.46 -13.14
C ASN A 87 5.34 20.43 -14.43
N ILE A 88 5.89 20.94 -15.53
CA ILE A 88 5.25 20.89 -16.85
C ILE A 88 5.71 19.62 -17.57
N ILE A 89 4.78 18.72 -17.87
CA ILE A 89 5.05 17.45 -18.55
C ILE A 89 4.46 17.52 -19.95
N THR A 90 5.32 17.52 -20.97
CA THR A 90 4.92 17.52 -22.39
C THR A 90 5.35 16.23 -23.08
N GLY A 91 4.73 15.94 -24.22
CA GLY A 91 5.06 14.76 -25.02
C GLY A 91 3.88 14.29 -25.88
N PRO A 92 4.12 13.42 -26.88
CA PRO A 92 3.09 12.90 -27.78
C PRO A 92 1.96 12.15 -27.06
N ASN A 93 0.80 12.00 -27.70
CA ASN A 93 -0.24 11.12 -27.16
C ASN A 93 0.29 9.69 -27.00
N PHE A 94 -0.24 8.97 -26.00
CA PHE A 94 0.21 7.62 -25.63
C PHE A 94 1.64 7.50 -25.09
N SER A 95 2.36 8.60 -24.84
CA SER A 95 3.72 8.58 -24.25
C SER A 95 3.76 8.32 -22.73
N GLY A 96 2.66 7.87 -22.11
CA GLY A 96 2.63 7.54 -20.68
C GLY A 96 2.52 8.71 -19.70
N LYS A 97 2.34 9.97 -20.15
CA LYS A 97 2.25 11.15 -19.26
C LYS A 97 1.24 10.98 -18.11
N SER A 98 0.03 10.51 -18.42
CA SER A 98 -1.03 10.31 -17.41
C SER A 98 -0.70 9.18 -16.44
N ILE A 99 0.02 8.15 -16.90
CA ILE A 99 0.49 7.04 -16.05
C ILE A 99 1.55 7.57 -15.09
N TYR A 100 2.50 8.36 -15.59
CA TYR A 100 3.52 9.00 -14.75
C TYR A 100 2.91 9.89 -13.67
N ILE A 101 1.92 10.74 -14.01
CA ILE A 101 1.26 11.61 -13.01
C ILE A 101 0.56 10.78 -11.92
N LYS A 102 -0.18 9.73 -12.32
CA LYS A 102 -0.84 8.82 -11.37
C LYS A 102 0.16 8.11 -10.48
N GLN A 103 1.29 7.68 -11.04
CA GLN A 103 2.39 7.06 -10.30
C GLN A 103 2.85 7.99 -9.19
N VAL A 104 3.28 9.21 -9.54
CA VAL A 104 3.81 10.20 -8.59
C VAL A 104 2.78 10.49 -7.49
N PHE A 105 1.50 10.64 -7.85
CA PHE A 105 0.43 10.85 -6.88
C PHE A 105 0.27 9.69 -5.90
N SER A 106 0.30 8.45 -6.38
CA SER A 106 0.22 7.26 -5.51
C SER A 106 1.37 7.18 -4.51
N TYR A 107 2.58 7.58 -4.88
CA TYR A 107 3.70 7.64 -3.94
C TYR A 107 3.53 8.75 -2.90
N TYR A 108 3.07 9.94 -3.31
CA TYR A 108 2.90 11.07 -2.40
C TYR A 108 1.78 10.82 -1.38
N SER A 109 0.64 10.27 -1.82
CA SER A 109 -0.53 10.05 -0.95
C SER A 109 -0.31 9.01 0.15
N LEU A 110 0.69 8.14 0.02
CA LEU A 110 1.00 7.13 1.05
C LEU A 110 1.73 7.72 2.27
N TYR A 111 2.24 8.95 2.17
CA TYR A 111 3.12 9.55 3.17
C TYR A 111 2.73 10.98 3.59
N SER A 112 1.61 11.50 3.09
CA SER A 112 0.93 12.67 3.64
C SER A 112 -0.09 12.26 4.70
#